data_AF-A0A2D0I7R4-F1
#
_entry.id   AF-A0A2D0I7R4-F1
#
_cell.length_a   1.000
_cell.length_b   1.000
_cell.length_c   1.000
_cell.angle_alpha   90.00
_cell.angle_beta   90.00
_cell.angle_gamma   90.00
#
_symmetry.space_group_name_H-M   'P 1'
#
loop_
_entity.id
_entity.type
_entity.pdbx_description
1 polymer ?
#
loop_
_entity_poly.entity_id
_entity_poly.type
_entity_poly.pdbx_seq_one_letter_code
_entity_poly.pdbx_strand_id
1 'polypeptide(L)'
;MINFLTLFLLIIIFLLTVKIISRKQHEVAEKELQQKELLIQEMQTILNTQIFSAKETRGTIDNSIDKNHIHQIAEYFKSQGYSISELSKTEGIDLIGIKEKELLLIRCETTLKEVKTTDLMIFIASCTL
;
A
#
# COMPACT_ATOMS: atom_id res chain seq x y z
N MET A 1 -43.67 40.62 -2.60
CA MET A 1 -44.02 39.41 -3.38
C MET A 1 -42.83 39.06 -4.27
N ILE A 2 -42.13 37.97 -3.99
CA ILE A 2 -41.09 37.47 -4.90
C ILE A 2 -41.83 36.94 -6.13
N ASN A 3 -41.50 37.50 -7.29
CA ASN A 3 -42.18 37.19 -8.54
C ASN A 3 -41.79 35.78 -8.98
N PHE A 4 -42.71 34.99 -9.54
CA PHE A 4 -42.42 33.63 -10.02
C PHE A 4 -41.21 33.59 -10.98
N LEU A 5 -41.05 34.67 -11.75
CA LEU A 5 -39.92 34.87 -12.65
C LEU A 5 -38.56 34.92 -11.92
N THR A 6 -38.49 35.63 -10.79
CA THR A 6 -37.25 35.73 -9.98
C THR A 6 -36.89 34.42 -9.30
N LEU A 7 -37.90 33.62 -8.90
CA LEU A 7 -37.67 32.28 -8.34
C LEU A 7 -37.13 31.32 -9.40
N PHE A 8 -37.69 31.36 -10.61
CA PHE A 8 -37.25 30.53 -11.73
C PHE A 8 -35.80 30.85 -12.15
N LEU A 9 -35.43 32.13 -12.15
CA LEU A 9 -34.08 32.59 -12.48
C LEU A 9 -33.05 32.11 -11.44
N LEU A 10 -33.40 32.14 -10.15
CA LEU A 10 -32.57 31.62 -9.07
C LEU A 10 -32.31 30.11 -9.18
N ILE A 11 -33.34 29.33 -9.54
CA ILE A 11 -33.22 27.87 -9.73
C ILE A 11 -32.27 27.56 -10.90
N ILE A 12 -32.36 28.30 -12.01
CA ILE A 12 -31.47 28.11 -13.16
C ILE A 12 -30.01 28.41 -12.79
N ILE A 13 -29.76 29.51 -12.07
CA ILE A 13 -28.41 29.87 -11.60
C ILE A 13 -27.87 28.78 -10.66
N PHE A 14 -28.70 28.29 -9.73
CA PHE A 14 -28.32 27.22 -8.82
C PHE A 14 -27.92 25.93 -9.57
N LEU A 15 -28.75 25.48 -10.52
CA LEU A 15 -28.44 24.30 -11.34
C LEU A 15 -27.16 24.46 -12.17
N LEU A 16 -26.90 25.66 -12.70
CA LEU A 16 -25.66 25.97 -13.42
C LEU A 16 -24.44 25.88 -12.49
N THR A 17 -24.51 26.45 -11.29
CA THR A 17 -23.40 26.40 -10.31
C THR A 17 -23.08 24.97 -9.88
N VAL A 18 -24.10 24.14 -9.60
CA VAL A 18 -23.91 22.72 -9.23
C VAL A 18 -23.25 21.94 -10.37
N LYS A 19 -23.67 22.18 -11.61
CA LYS A 19 -23.08 21.52 -12.80
C LYS A 19 -21.61 21.90 -13.01
N ILE A 20 -21.24 23.15 -12.76
CA ILE A 20 -19.85 23.62 -12.87
C ILE A 20 -18.98 23.01 -11.76
N ILE A 21 -19.47 22.97 -10.53
CA ILE A 21 -18.75 22.39 -9.38
C ILE A 21 -18.52 20.89 -9.58
N SER A 22 -19.55 20.16 -10.00
CA SER A 22 -19.46 18.73 -10.28
C SER A 22 -18.45 18.40 -11.38
N ARG A 23 -18.41 19.19 -12.46
CA ARG A 23 -17.40 19.02 -13.52
C ARG A 23 -15.98 19.25 -13.01
N LYS A 24 -15.77 20.30 -12.21
CA LYS A 24 -14.44 20.57 -11.63
C LYS A 24 -13.99 19.48 -10.65
N GLN A 25 -14.90 18.93 -9.84
CA GLN A 25 -14.54 17.84 -8.94
C GLN A 25 -14.15 16.56 -9.70
N HIS A 26 -14.83 16.25 -10.79
CA HIS A 26 -14.45 15.11 -11.64
C HIS A 26 -13.07 15.32 -12.30
N GLU A 27 -12.79 16.53 -12.79
CA GLU A 27 -11.50 16.85 -13.43
C GLU A 27 -10.32 16.80 -12.43
N VAL A 28 -10.54 17.18 -11.17
CA VAL A 28 -9.54 17.08 -10.10
C VAL A 28 -9.30 15.62 -9.71
N ALA A 29 -10.36 14.83 -9.55
CA ALA A 29 -10.24 13.41 -9.23
C ALA A 29 -9.50 12.62 -10.33
N GLU A 30 -9.71 12.98 -11.60
CA GLU A 30 -9.05 12.35 -12.74
C GLU A 30 -7.56 12.70 -12.79
N LYS A 31 -7.18 13.94 -12.50
CA LYS A 31 -5.76 14.36 -12.39
C LYS A 31 -5.05 13.66 -11.23
N GLU A 32 -5.70 13.52 -10.08
CA GLU A 32 -5.14 12.78 -8.94
C GLU A 32 -4.96 11.29 -9.25
N LEU A 33 -5.86 10.70 -10.05
CA LEU A 33 -5.76 9.29 -10.46
C LEU A 33 -4.59 9.08 -11.43
N GLN A 34 -4.44 9.95 -12.43
CA GLN A 34 -3.30 9.92 -13.35
C GLN A 34 -1.96 10.09 -12.63
N GLN A 35 -1.90 10.97 -11.63
CA GLN A 35 -0.69 11.20 -10.86
C GLN A 35 -0.31 9.99 -10.00
N LYS A 36 -1.31 9.26 -9.45
CA LYS A 36 -1.09 8.00 -8.74
C LYS A 36 -0.61 6.88 -9.67
N GLU A 37 -1.19 6.75 -10.86
CA GLU A 37 -0.77 5.76 -11.84
C GLU A 37 0.69 5.98 -12.27
N LEU A 38 1.09 7.23 -12.50
CA LEU A 38 2.46 7.58 -12.88
C LEU A 38 3.46 7.25 -11.77
N LEU A 39 3.09 7.49 -10.51
CA LEU A 39 3.93 7.16 -9.35
C LEU A 39 4.06 5.63 -9.17
N ILE A 40 2.99 4.87 -9.38
CA ILE A 40 3.02 3.39 -9.38
C ILE A 40 3.94 2.89 -10.49
N GLN A 41 3.86 3.47 -11.68
CA GLN A 41 4.69 3.09 -12.82
C GLN A 41 6.17 3.40 -12.57
N GLU A 42 6.50 4.58 -12.04
CA GLU A 42 7.87 4.92 -11.64
C GLU A 42 8.42 3.95 -10.58
N MET A 43 7.62 3.64 -9.56
CA MET A 43 8.01 2.66 -8.54
C MET A 43 8.23 1.26 -9.11
N GLN A 44 7.37 0.79 -10.02
CA GLN A 44 7.58 -0.48 -10.72
C GLN A 44 8.86 -0.49 -11.55
N THR A 45 9.20 0.63 -12.17
CA THR A 45 10.41 0.74 -13.02
C THR A 45 11.69 0.73 -12.16
N ILE A 46 11.67 1.42 -11.02
CA ILE A 46 12.76 1.41 -10.03
C ILE A 46 12.93 0.01 -9.42
N LEU A 47 11.82 -0.65 -9.10
CA LEU A 47 11.84 -2.01 -8.56
C LEU A 47 12.44 -2.99 -9.57
N ASN A 48 12.01 -2.94 -10.84
CA ASN A 48 12.53 -3.81 -11.90
C ASN A 48 14.02 -3.60 -12.19
N THR A 49 14.50 -2.35 -12.15
CA THR A 49 15.94 -2.06 -12.34
C THR A 49 16.80 -2.55 -11.18
N GLN A 50 16.29 -2.51 -9.95
CA GLN A 50 16.99 -3.06 -8.78
C GLN A 50 16.94 -4.60 -8.74
N ILE A 51 15.83 -5.23 -9.17
CA ILE A 51 15.66 -6.69 -9.23
C ILE A 51 16.67 -7.34 -10.19
N PHE A 52 16.97 -6.70 -11.33
CA PHE A 52 17.89 -7.28 -12.31
C PHE A 52 19.35 -7.36 -11.79
N SER A 53 19.72 -6.49 -10.85
CA SER A 53 21.06 -6.50 -10.24
C SER A 53 21.25 -7.57 -9.16
N ALA A 54 20.19 -8.19 -8.65
CA ALA A 54 20.24 -9.09 -7.50
C ALA A 54 20.13 -10.59 -7.84
N LYS A 55 20.05 -10.94 -9.13
CA LYS A 55 19.70 -12.30 -9.58
C LYS A 55 20.80 -13.36 -9.39
N GLU A 56 21.95 -13.03 -8.82
CA GLU A 56 23.09 -13.97 -8.69
C GLU A 56 23.32 -14.59 -7.30
N THR A 57 22.49 -14.33 -6.28
CA THR A 57 22.76 -14.92 -4.95
C THR A 57 21.54 -15.60 -4.32
N ARG A 58 21.23 -16.82 -4.79
CA ARG A 58 20.28 -17.72 -4.11
C ARG A 58 21.03 -18.62 -3.13
N GLY A 59 20.99 -18.27 -1.85
CA GLY A 59 21.30 -19.18 -0.74
C GLY A 59 19.99 -19.58 -0.04
N THR A 60 19.74 -20.88 0.09
CA THR A 60 18.63 -21.44 0.89
C THR A 60 18.86 -21.13 2.35
N ILE A 61 18.09 -20.18 2.91
CA ILE A 61 18.09 -19.87 4.34
C ILE A 61 16.87 -20.57 4.96
N ASP A 62 17.13 -21.69 5.62
CA ASP A 62 16.15 -22.44 6.41
C ASP A 62 16.16 -21.87 7.84
N ASN A 63 15.22 -20.97 8.14
CA ASN A 63 15.04 -20.39 9.47
C ASN A 63 13.72 -20.91 10.05
N SER A 64 13.77 -22.01 10.81
CA SER A 64 12.62 -22.45 11.60
C SER A 64 12.42 -21.52 12.78
N ILE A 65 11.58 -20.49 12.59
CA ILE A 65 11.19 -19.54 13.63
C ILE A 65 10.20 -20.20 14.59
N ASP A 66 10.38 -20.00 15.89
CA ASP A 66 9.43 -20.47 16.91
C ASP A 66 8.08 -19.76 16.73
N LYS A 67 6.99 -20.55 16.64
CA LYS A 67 5.62 -20.04 16.48
C LYS A 67 5.23 -19.08 17.61
N ASN A 68 5.79 -19.25 18.80
CA ASN A 68 5.54 -18.36 19.93
C ASN A 68 6.09 -16.95 19.66
N HIS A 69 7.22 -16.84 18.97
CA HIS A 69 7.83 -15.56 18.61
C HIS A 69 7.00 -14.81 17.55
N ILE A 70 6.51 -15.54 16.55
CA ILE A 70 5.59 -15.01 15.53
C ILE A 70 4.32 -14.45 16.20
N HIS A 71 3.77 -15.19 17.17
CA HIS A 71 2.60 -14.75 17.92
C HIS A 71 2.83 -13.44 18.70
N GLN A 72 3.99 -13.30 19.37
CA GLN A 72 4.35 -12.07 20.08
C GLN A 72 4.45 -10.86 19.15
N ILE A 73 5.05 -11.05 17.97
CA ILE A 73 5.16 -9.99 16.96
C ILE A 73 3.77 -9.62 16.43
N ALA A 74 2.90 -10.60 16.19
CA ALA A 74 1.52 -10.35 15.78
C ALA A 74 0.73 -9.54 16.82
N GLU A 75 0.82 -9.90 18.10
CA GLU A 75 0.15 -9.17 19.18
C GLU A 75 0.67 -7.73 19.33
N TYR A 76 1.97 -7.51 19.15
CA TYR A 76 2.54 -6.18 19.12
C TYR A 76 1.89 -5.31 18.04
N PHE A 77 1.83 -5.77 16.80
CA PHE A 77 1.24 -4.96 15.71
C PHE A 77 -0.28 -4.80 15.85
N LYS A 78 -0.99 -5.81 16.39
CA LYS A 78 -2.40 -5.66 16.75
C LYS A 78 -2.62 -4.53 17.77
N SER A 79 -1.75 -4.42 18.78
CA SER A 79 -1.82 -3.32 19.76
C SER A 79 -1.61 -1.94 19.14
N GLN A 80 -0.88 -1.87 18.00
CA GLN A 80 -0.68 -0.65 17.22
C GLN A 80 -1.84 -0.36 16.24
N GLY A 81 -2.88 -1.19 16.24
CA GLY A 81 -4.07 -1.04 15.42
C GLY A 81 -3.99 -1.68 14.03
N TYR A 82 -3.04 -2.59 13.79
CA TYR A 82 -2.98 -3.37 12.55
C TYR A 82 -3.85 -4.63 12.66
N SER A 83 -4.58 -4.95 11.58
CA SER A 83 -5.16 -6.28 11.41
C SER A 83 -4.08 -7.22 10.89
N ILE A 84 -3.69 -8.21 11.69
CA ILE A 84 -2.61 -9.17 11.37
C ILE A 84 -3.19 -10.51 10.92
N SER A 85 -2.66 -11.05 9.81
CA SER A 85 -2.95 -12.38 9.27
C SER A 85 -1.65 -13.17 9.08
N GLU A 86 -1.65 -14.44 9.51
CA GLU A 86 -0.54 -15.36 9.24
C GLU A 86 -0.58 -15.86 7.80
N LEU A 87 0.58 -15.88 7.14
CA LEU A 87 0.70 -16.32 5.76
C LEU A 87 1.47 -17.64 5.71
N SER A 88 0.74 -18.73 5.53
CA SER A 88 1.28 -20.09 5.62
C SER A 88 1.92 -20.60 4.31
N LYS A 89 1.92 -19.81 3.22
CA LYS A 89 2.25 -20.29 1.86
C LYS A 89 3.26 -19.45 1.08
N THR A 90 3.86 -18.42 1.67
CA THR A 90 4.81 -17.55 0.96
C THR A 90 6.18 -17.65 1.58
N GLU A 91 7.17 -18.06 0.80
CA GLU A 91 8.55 -18.18 1.27
C GLU A 91 9.12 -16.81 1.66
N GLY A 92 9.43 -16.65 2.95
CA GLY A 92 10.09 -15.45 3.48
C GLY A 92 9.15 -14.36 4.02
N ILE A 93 7.83 -14.59 4.06
CA ILE A 93 6.87 -13.70 4.72
C ILE A 93 6.06 -14.52 5.73
N ASP A 94 6.13 -14.14 7.01
CA ASP A 94 5.44 -14.86 8.09
C ASP A 94 4.08 -14.24 8.41
N LEU A 95 4.00 -12.89 8.39
CA LEU A 95 2.79 -12.15 8.74
C LEU A 95 2.51 -11.03 7.73
N ILE A 96 1.21 -10.77 7.51
CA ILE A 96 0.73 -9.59 6.80
C ILE A 96 -0.05 -8.72 7.78
N GLY A 97 0.27 -7.43 7.83
CA GLY A 97 -0.49 -6.43 8.56
C GLY A 97 -1.20 -5.45 7.63
N ILE A 98 -2.44 -5.11 7.95
CA ILE A 98 -3.21 -4.10 7.21
C ILE A 98 -3.74 -3.06 8.19
N LYS A 99 -3.48 -1.79 7.88
CA LYS A 99 -4.07 -0.66 8.61
C LYS A 99 -4.40 0.44 7.62
N GLU A 100 -5.68 0.80 7.54
CA GLU A 100 -6.20 1.81 6.61
C GLU A 100 -5.83 1.50 5.14
N LYS A 101 -4.82 2.20 4.59
CA LYS A 101 -4.32 2.03 3.21
C LYS A 101 -2.88 1.52 3.17
N GLU A 102 -2.34 1.09 4.30
CA GLU A 102 -0.99 0.58 4.43
C GLU A 102 -1.01 -0.96 4.52
N LEU A 103 -0.16 -1.59 3.71
CA LEU A 103 0.13 -3.01 3.75
C LEU A 103 1.54 -3.20 4.31
N LEU A 104 1.65 -3.98 5.39
CA LEU A 104 2.90 -4.33 6.03
C LEU A 104 3.19 -5.81 5.78
N LEU A 105 4.33 -6.11 5.20
CA LEU A 105 4.85 -7.47 5.08
C LEU A 105 5.91 -7.67 6.15
N ILE A 106 5.75 -8.70 6.98
CA ILE A 106 6.62 -8.93 8.12
C ILE A 106 7.27 -10.31 7.96
N ARG A 107 8.60 -10.31 8.01
CA ARG A 107 9.42 -11.50 8.23
C ARG A 107 9.93 -11.46 9.67
N CYS A 108 9.67 -12.53 10.40
CA CYS A 108 10.18 -12.72 11.75
C CYS A 108 11.59 -13.32 11.65
N GLU A 109 12.51 -12.89 12.51
CA GLU A 109 13.81 -13.54 12.65
C GLU A 109 14.09 -13.72 14.13
N THR A 110 14.56 -14.92 14.52
CA THR A 110 14.85 -15.26 15.92
C THR A 110 16.24 -14.79 16.37
N THR A 111 17.14 -14.54 15.43
CA THR A 111 18.50 -14.11 15.71
C THR A 111 18.65 -12.61 15.48
N LEU A 112 19.18 -11.93 16.50
CA LEU A 112 19.59 -10.54 16.37
C LEU A 112 20.90 -10.50 15.57
N LYS A 113 20.78 -10.55 14.24
CA LYS A 113 21.91 -10.35 13.32
C LYS A 113 21.89 -8.92 12.79
N GLU A 114 23.08 -8.42 12.44
CA GLU A 114 23.17 -7.20 11.65
C GLU A 114 22.49 -7.43 10.31
N VAL A 115 21.44 -6.65 10.02
CA VAL A 115 20.70 -6.74 8.77
C VAL A 115 21.57 -6.18 7.66
N LYS A 116 22.07 -7.04 6.79
CA LYS A 116 22.86 -6.61 5.63
C LYS A 116 21.93 -6.22 4.49
N THR A 117 22.43 -5.39 3.57
CA THR A 117 21.72 -5.02 2.35
C THR A 117 21.24 -6.24 1.57
N THR A 118 22.02 -7.33 1.57
CA THR A 118 21.65 -8.59 0.92
C THR A 118 20.42 -9.25 1.54
N ASP A 119 20.25 -9.20 2.86
CA ASP A 119 19.07 -9.77 3.54
C ASP A 119 17.80 -9.00 3.16
N LEU A 120 17.91 -7.67 3.07
CA LEU A 120 16.82 -6.79 2.61
C LEU A 120 16.44 -7.07 1.15
N MET A 121 17.44 -7.24 0.27
CA MET A 121 17.19 -7.54 -1.15
C MET A 121 16.49 -8.89 -1.32
N ILE A 122 16.86 -9.90 -0.52
CA ILE A 122 16.19 -11.21 -0.52
C ILE A 122 14.73 -11.06 -0.04
N PHE A 123 14.50 -10.31 1.04
CA PHE A 123 13.16 -10.07 1.56
C PHE A 123 12.27 -9.33 0.55
N ILE A 124 12.79 -8.29 -0.10
CA ILE A 124 12.06 -7.55 -1.15
C ILE A 124 11.76 -8.48 -2.33
N ALA A 125 12.70 -9.33 -2.75
CA ALA A 125 12.45 -10.30 -3.81
C ALA A 125 11.30 -11.26 -3.46
N SER A 126 11.24 -11.75 -2.22
CA SER A 126 10.13 -12.57 -1.71
C SER A 126 8.77 -11.86 -1.72
N CYS A 127 8.74 -10.52 -1.70
CA CYS A 127 7.50 -9.73 -1.75
C CYS A 127 6.98 -9.50 -3.18
N THR A 128 7.75 -9.85 -4.21
CA THR A 128 7.47 -9.55 -5.63
C THR A 128 7.15 -10.77 -6.49
N LEU A 129 7.23 -11.98 -5.92
CA LEU A 129 6.89 -13.25 -6.57
C LEU A 129 5.38 -13.51 -6.55
#